data_AF-A0A323U2A3-F1
#
_entry.id   AF-A0A323U2A3-F1
#
_cell.length_a   1.000
_cell.length_b   1.000
_cell.length_c   1.000
_cell.angle_alpha   90.00
_cell.angle_beta   90.00
_cell.angle_gamma   90.00
#
_symmetry.space_group_name_H-M   'P 1'
#
loop_
_entity.id
_entity.type
_entity.pdbx_description
1 polymer ?
#
loop_
_entity_poly.entity_id
_entity_poly.type
_entity_poly.pdbx_seq_one_letter_code
_entity_poly.pdbx_strand_id
1 'polypeptide(L)'
;MIQSNADCTFTRDSTDTLGQDPSLGALADNGGPVRTHLPNAGSPVLDKVPASACTDLGGNPVSTDARGVSRPQSGSCDIGAVERN
;
A
#
# COMPACT_ATOMS: atom_id res chain seq x y z
N MET A 1 -7.35 -18.15 17.82
CA MET A 1 -8.10 -17.21 18.67
C MET A 1 -9.53 -17.19 18.12
N ILE A 2 -10.53 -17.57 18.93
CA ILE A 2 -11.95 -17.48 18.57
C ILE A 2 -12.55 -16.45 19.53
N GLN A 3 -12.81 -15.24 19.04
CA GLN A 3 -13.52 -14.20 19.78
C GLN A 3 -14.53 -13.51 18.88
N SER A 4 -15.57 -12.96 19.52
CA SER A 4 -16.65 -12.20 18.90
C SER A 4 -16.15 -10.89 18.30
N ASN A 5 -16.68 -10.54 17.13
CA ASN A 5 -16.42 -9.28 16.42
C ASN A 5 -17.13 -8.08 17.06
N ALA A 6 -17.84 -8.25 18.18
CA ALA A 6 -18.69 -7.23 18.80
C ALA A 6 -17.92 -5.94 19.18
N ASP A 7 -16.63 -6.05 19.51
CA ASP A 7 -15.75 -4.91 19.80
C ASP A 7 -14.78 -4.60 18.65
N CYS A 8 -14.90 -5.30 17.52
CA CYS A 8 -14.07 -5.10 16.32
C CYS A 8 -14.86 -4.33 15.26
N THR A 9 -15.37 -3.15 15.63
CA THR A 9 -16.06 -2.26 14.70
C THR A 9 -15.05 -1.57 13.79
N PHE A 10 -15.13 -1.82 12.49
CA PHE A 10 -14.43 -1.03 11.49
C PHE A 10 -15.21 0.27 11.26
N THR A 11 -14.69 1.39 11.76
CA THR A 11 -15.19 2.71 11.40
C THR A 11 -14.50 3.15 10.12
N ARG A 12 -15.29 3.24 9.04
CA ARG A 12 -14.80 3.68 7.73
C ARG A 12 -14.37 5.15 7.79
N ASP A 13 -13.16 5.44 7.31
CA ASP A 13 -12.70 6.77 6.93
C ASP A 13 -13.09 7.12 5.47
N SER A 14 -13.16 8.42 5.19
CA SER A 14 -13.28 8.97 3.85
C SER A 14 -12.21 8.49 2.87
N THR A 15 -11.01 8.15 3.35
CA THR A 15 -9.89 7.64 2.52
C THR A 15 -9.92 6.12 2.31
N ASP A 16 -10.84 5.42 2.96
CA ASP A 16 -10.93 3.96 2.82
C ASP A 16 -11.54 3.56 1.48
N THR A 17 -10.83 2.66 0.80
CA THR A 17 -11.27 2.01 -0.44
C THR A 17 -11.87 0.65 -0.10
N LEU A 18 -13.18 0.51 -0.31
CA LEU A 18 -13.93 -0.71 0.01
C LEU A 18 -14.55 -1.33 -1.23
N GLY A 19 -14.62 -2.66 -1.28
CA GLY A 19 -15.29 -3.41 -2.36
C GLY A 19 -14.61 -3.29 -3.72
N GLN A 20 -13.35 -2.88 -3.77
CA GLN A 20 -12.56 -2.77 -4.99
C GLN A 20 -11.49 -3.87 -5.02
N ASP A 21 -11.33 -4.54 -6.16
CA ASP A 21 -10.20 -5.43 -6.39
C ASP A 21 -8.93 -4.58 -6.51
N PRO A 22 -7.92 -4.78 -5.66
CA PRO A 22 -6.68 -4.02 -5.74
C PRO A 22 -5.87 -4.31 -7.01
N SER A 23 -6.24 -5.30 -7.83
CA SER A 23 -5.57 -5.66 -9.09
C SER A 23 -4.06 -5.80 -8.90
N LEU A 24 -3.69 -6.70 -7.99
CA LEU A 24 -2.29 -7.02 -7.67
C LEU A 24 -1.87 -8.30 -8.38
N GLY A 25 -0.59 -8.40 -8.72
CA GLY A 25 0.04 -9.66 -9.11
C GLY A 25 0.12 -10.65 -7.94
N ALA A 26 0.44 -11.90 -8.26
CA ALA A 26 0.70 -12.93 -7.26
C ALA A 26 1.90 -12.56 -6.37
N LEU A 27 1.98 -13.14 -5.16
CA LEU A 27 3.12 -12.99 -4.28
C LEU A 27 4.36 -13.61 -4.94
N ALA A 28 5.31 -12.78 -5.34
CA ALA A 28 6.48 -13.19 -6.12
C ALA A 28 7.75 -12.48 -5.65
N ASP A 29 8.90 -12.98 -6.10
CA ASP A 29 10.15 -12.25 -5.99
C ASP A 29 10.14 -11.09 -7.00
N ASN A 30 10.03 -9.87 -6.49
CA ASN A 30 10.06 -8.65 -7.30
C ASN A 30 11.36 -7.85 -7.09
N GLY A 31 12.44 -8.50 -6.60
CA GLY A 31 13.78 -7.90 -6.50
C GLY A 31 14.14 -7.30 -5.14
N GLY A 32 13.45 -7.68 -4.05
CA GLY A 32 13.73 -7.22 -2.68
C GLY A 32 14.05 -8.37 -1.72
N PRO A 33 14.39 -8.08 -0.45
CA PRO A 33 14.64 -9.09 0.58
C PRO A 33 13.41 -9.94 0.94
N VAL A 34 12.22 -9.51 0.52
CA VAL A 34 10.94 -10.21 0.76
C VAL A 34 10.14 -10.31 -0.53
N ARG A 35 9.31 -11.35 -0.64
CA ARG A 35 8.32 -11.46 -1.72
C ARG A 35 7.23 -10.42 -1.52
N THR A 36 6.72 -9.86 -2.63
CA THR A 36 5.71 -8.79 -2.59
C THR A 36 4.60 -9.02 -3.63
N HIS A 37 3.49 -8.31 -3.45
CA HIS A 37 2.41 -8.21 -4.44
C HIS A 37 2.62 -6.94 -5.27
N LEU A 38 3.12 -7.08 -6.50
CA LEU A 38 3.33 -5.94 -7.40
C LEU A 38 1.97 -5.48 -7.97
N PRO A 39 1.55 -4.21 -7.81
CA PRO A 39 0.34 -3.71 -8.46
C PRO A 39 0.40 -3.90 -9.97
N ASN A 40 -0.71 -4.25 -10.63
CA ASN A 40 -0.79 -4.30 -12.10
C ASN A 40 -0.90 -2.89 -12.72
N ALA A 41 -0.72 -2.78 -14.05
CA ALA A 41 -0.92 -1.50 -14.75
C ALA A 41 -2.39 -1.07 -14.60
N GLY A 42 -2.61 0.20 -14.25
CA GLY A 42 -3.96 0.73 -14.00
C GLY A 42 -4.63 0.22 -12.73
N SER A 43 -3.87 -0.41 -11.82
CA SER A 43 -4.40 -0.82 -10.51
C SER A 43 -4.99 0.38 -9.74
N PRO A 44 -6.09 0.19 -9.00
CA PRO A 44 -6.68 1.26 -8.19
C PRO A 44 -5.81 1.67 -6.99
N VAL A 45 -4.73 0.94 -6.69
CA VAL A 45 -3.79 1.29 -5.61
C VAL A 45 -2.73 2.30 -6.05
N LEU A 46 -2.64 2.58 -7.35
CA LEU A 46 -1.62 3.46 -7.91
C LEU A 46 -1.86 4.92 -7.53
N ASP A 47 -0.79 5.61 -7.11
CA ASP A 47 -0.75 7.04 -6.81
C ASP A 47 -1.83 7.52 -5.82
N LYS A 48 -2.24 6.67 -4.87
CA LYS A 48 -3.35 6.97 -3.95
C LYS A 48 -2.97 7.67 -2.66
N VAL A 49 -1.71 7.60 -2.27
CA VAL A 49 -1.21 8.28 -1.07
C VAL A 49 -0.51 9.56 -1.51
N PRO A 50 -1.01 10.76 -1.15
CA PRO A 50 -0.32 12.01 -1.45
C PRO A 50 1.11 11.99 -0.94
N ALA A 51 2.06 12.61 -1.65
CA ALA A 51 3.47 12.66 -1.23
C ALA A 51 3.67 13.12 0.22
N SER A 52 2.88 14.10 0.69
CA SER A 52 2.94 14.60 2.06
C SER A 52 2.46 13.60 3.12
N ALA A 53 1.69 12.60 2.73
CA ALA A 53 1.17 11.54 3.57
C ALA A 53 1.93 10.21 3.37
N CYS A 54 2.99 10.19 2.56
CA CYS A 54 3.84 9.02 2.37
C CYS A 54 4.81 8.87 3.56
N THR A 55 4.22 8.62 4.72
CA THR A 55 4.90 8.58 6.02
C THR A 55 4.57 7.30 6.76
N ASP A 56 5.42 6.94 7.72
CA ASP A 56 5.13 5.88 8.68
C ASP A 56 4.09 6.32 9.72
N LEU A 57 3.75 5.43 10.65
CA LEU A 57 2.80 5.72 11.72
C LEU A 57 3.27 6.82 12.69
N GLY A 58 4.57 7.13 12.72
CA GLY A 58 5.15 8.24 13.47
C GLY A 58 5.21 9.55 12.70
N GLY A 59 4.75 9.57 11.44
CA GLY A 59 4.81 10.75 10.56
C GLY A 59 6.18 10.96 9.92
N ASN A 60 7.11 10.01 10.00
CA ASN A 60 8.41 10.13 9.32
C ASN A 60 8.25 9.73 7.84
N PRO A 61 8.91 10.44 6.90
CA PRO A 61 8.86 10.06 5.49
C PRO A 61 9.34 8.63 5.25
N VAL A 62 8.57 7.87 4.49
CA VAL A 62 9.01 6.55 4.00
C VAL A 62 9.74 6.77 2.68
N SER A 63 11.07 6.67 2.70
CA SER A 63 11.90 7.01 1.54
C SER A 63 12.00 5.91 0.49
N THR A 64 11.74 4.66 0.86
CA THR A 64 11.86 3.50 -0.04
C THR A 64 10.78 2.45 0.20
N ASP A 65 10.42 1.72 -0.85
CA ASP A 65 9.54 0.56 -0.77
C ASP A 65 10.29 -0.70 -0.26
N ALA A 66 9.61 -1.83 -0.16
CA ALA A 66 10.19 -3.06 0.36
C ALA A 66 11.31 -3.66 -0.52
N ARG A 67 11.53 -3.14 -1.72
CA ARG A 67 12.63 -3.52 -2.64
C ARG A 67 13.79 -2.51 -2.58
N GLY A 68 13.62 -1.39 -1.88
CA GLY A 68 14.57 -0.28 -1.88
C GLY A 68 14.35 0.75 -3.00
N VAL A 69 13.24 0.69 -3.74
CA VAL A 69 12.89 1.69 -4.76
C VAL A 69 12.38 2.95 -4.07
N SER A 70 12.81 4.14 -4.51
CA SER A 70 12.45 5.39 -3.84
C SER A 70 10.96 5.67 -3.89
N ARG A 71 10.42 6.23 -2.81
CA ARG A 71 9.04 6.72 -2.71
C ARG A 71 9.04 8.23 -2.43
N PRO A 72 8.04 9.00 -2.90
CA PRO A 72 7.05 8.65 -3.92
C PRO A 72 7.65 8.52 -5.34
N GLN A 73 6.98 7.79 -6.22
CA GLN A 73 7.15 7.88 -7.68
C GLN A 73 6.00 8.69 -8.28
N SER A 74 6.15 9.32 -9.44
CA SER A 74 5.05 10.07 -10.10
C SER A 74 4.35 11.16 -9.25
N GLY A 75 4.94 11.57 -8.13
CA GLY A 75 4.37 12.58 -7.21
C GLY A 75 3.46 12.04 -6.11
N SER A 76 3.21 10.73 -6.05
CA SER A 76 2.39 10.07 -5.03
C SER A 76 2.98 8.70 -4.65
N CYS A 77 2.48 8.11 -3.58
CA CYS A 77 2.84 6.76 -3.18
C CYS A 77 1.71 5.78 -3.51
N ASP A 78 2.08 4.61 -3.99
CA ASP A 78 1.15 3.50 -4.16
C ASP A 78 0.72 2.92 -2.81
N ILE A 79 -0.53 2.46 -2.70
CA ILE A 79 -0.94 1.70 -1.52
C ILE A 79 -0.25 0.34 -1.56
N GLY A 80 0.56 0.04 -0.54
CA GLY A 80 1.17 -1.27 -0.33
C GLY A 80 2.69 -1.23 -0.19
N ALA A 81 3.29 -2.42 -0.34
CA ALA A 81 4.72 -2.66 -0.09
C ALA A 81 5.64 -2.24 -1.25
N VAL A 82 5.07 -1.87 -2.41
CA VAL A 82 5.79 -1.71 -3.67
C VAL A 82 5.26 -0.49 -4.42
N GLU A 83 6.17 0.33 -4.96
CA GLU A 83 5.85 1.36 -5.96
C GLU A 83 5.88 0.77 -7.37
N ARG A 84 4.87 1.04 -8.19
CA ARG A 84 4.89 0.73 -9.61
C ARG A 84 5.47 1.93 -10.36
N ASN A 85 6.51 1.64 -11.13
CA ASN A 85 7.21 2.56 -12.02
C ASN A 85 6.72 2.48 -13.47
#